data_AF-A0A3N4S4A7-F1
#
_entry.id   AF-A0A3N4S4A7-F1
#
_cell.length_a   1.000
_cell.length_b   1.000
_cell.length_c   1.000
_cell.angle_alpha   90.00
_cell.angle_beta   90.00
_cell.angle_gamma   90.00
#
_symmetry.space_group_name_H-M   'P 1'
#
loop_
_entity.id
_entity.type
_entity.pdbx_description
1 polymer ?
#
loop_
_entity_poly.entity_id
_entity_poly.type
_entity_poly.pdbx_seq_one_letter_code
_entity_poly.pdbx_strand_id
1 'polypeptide(L)'
;MWEHKGMAPDDKDHTYSPKFRIPRRMWDAYGTAANRQGIDRSADLVDHVRDFLRQHGDEHELAELAAAEQELAERRARKGGRPRKEPTA
;
A
#
# COMPACT_ATOMS: atom_id res chain seq x y z
N MET A 1 32.18 20.56 0.85
CA MET A 1 32.46 19.15 0.53
C MET A 1 32.12 18.39 1.81
N TRP A 2 30.94 17.78 1.88
CA TRP A 2 30.47 17.04 3.07
C TRP A 2 30.09 15.64 2.63
N GLU A 3 30.90 14.67 3.02
CA GLU A 3 30.72 13.24 2.80
C GLU A 3 29.58 12.71 3.67
N HIS A 4 28.54 12.15 3.05
CA HIS A 4 27.53 11.36 3.75
C HIS A 4 28.06 9.93 3.97
N LYS A 5 28.66 9.73 5.14
CA LYS A 5 28.98 8.42 5.71
C LYS A 5 27.69 7.62 5.92
N GLY A 6 27.72 6.35 5.50
CA GLY A 6 26.57 5.47 5.34
C GLY A 6 25.66 5.35 6.56
N MET A 7 24.36 5.53 6.29
CA MET A 7 23.27 5.09 7.15
C MET A 7 22.90 3.67 6.70
N ALA A 8 23.06 2.69 7.57
CA ALA A 8 22.58 1.33 7.34
C ALA A 8 21.06 1.36 7.02
N PRO A 9 20.54 0.47 6.13
CA PRO A 9 19.11 0.41 5.87
C PRO A 9 18.37 0.04 7.16
N ASP A 10 17.53 0.95 7.66
CA ASP A 10 16.62 0.69 8.78
C ASP A 10 15.64 -0.39 8.33
N ASP A 11 15.61 -1.51 9.05
CA ASP A 11 14.77 -2.71 8.85
C ASP A 11 13.29 -2.43 9.19
N LYS A 12 12.78 -1.30 8.70
CA LYS A 12 11.37 -0.95 8.70
C LYS A 12 10.96 -0.80 7.26
N ASP A 13 10.67 -1.94 6.67
CA ASP A 13 10.06 -2.07 5.36
C ASP A 13 8.64 -1.44 5.42
N HIS A 14 8.56 -0.12 5.41
CA HIS A 14 7.31 0.61 5.32
C HIS A 14 6.80 0.47 3.89
N THR A 15 5.53 0.09 3.71
CA THR A 15 4.87 0.15 2.40
C THR A 15 5.14 1.53 1.81
N TYR A 16 5.74 1.56 0.62
CA TYR A 16 6.13 2.79 -0.05
C TYR A 16 4.93 3.74 -0.14
N SER A 17 5.09 4.96 0.35
CA SER A 17 4.04 5.98 0.34
C SER A 17 4.36 7.03 -0.72
N PRO A 18 3.78 6.93 -1.93
CA PRO A 18 3.99 7.92 -2.96
C PRO A 18 3.33 9.24 -2.57
N LYS A 19 3.97 10.37 -2.92
CA LYS A 19 3.34 11.69 -2.81
C LYS A 19 2.35 11.88 -3.95
N PHE A 20 1.07 11.62 -3.69
CA PHE A 20 -0.02 11.87 -4.62
C PHE A 20 -0.64 13.25 -4.38
N ARG A 21 -0.80 14.05 -5.44
CA ARG A 21 -1.44 15.37 -5.37
C ARG A 21 -2.86 15.30 -5.90
N ILE A 22 -3.82 15.65 -5.06
CA ILE A 22 -5.24 15.74 -5.40
C ILE A 22 -5.81 17.06 -4.86
N PRO A 23 -6.70 17.75 -5.59
CA PRO A 23 -7.47 18.86 -5.04
C PRO A 23 -8.23 18.45 -3.77
N ARG A 24 -8.13 19.26 -2.71
CA ARG A 24 -8.70 18.92 -1.39
C ARG A 24 -10.20 18.61 -1.46
N ARG A 25 -10.97 19.42 -2.20
CA ARG A 25 -12.42 19.22 -2.36
C ARG A 25 -12.77 17.89 -3.01
N MET A 26 -11.95 17.43 -3.96
CA MET A 26 -12.15 16.13 -4.61
C MET A 26 -11.85 15.00 -3.64
N TRP A 27 -10.77 15.11 -2.86
CA TRP A 27 -10.43 14.12 -1.85
C TRP A 27 -11.50 13.96 -0.77
N ASP A 28 -12.07 15.08 -0.32
CA ASP A 28 -13.13 15.07 0.70
C ASP A 28 -14.44 14.47 0.12
N ALA A 29 -14.83 14.85 -1.10
CA ALA A 29 -16.00 14.29 -1.78
C ALA A 29 -15.86 12.77 -2.02
N TYR A 30 -14.68 12.32 -2.45
CA TYR A 30 -14.35 10.91 -2.58
C TYR A 30 -14.41 10.19 -1.23
N GLY A 31 -13.88 10.80 -0.15
CA GLY A 31 -14.03 10.29 1.21
C GLY A 31 -15.49 10.09 1.63
N THR A 32 -16.36 11.05 1.36
CA THR A 32 -17.80 10.91 1.64
C THR A 32 -18.46 9.81 0.80
N ALA A 33 -18.10 9.70 -0.48
CA ALA A 33 -18.61 8.65 -1.36
C ALA A 33 -18.14 7.24 -0.95
N ALA A 34 -16.87 7.08 -0.62
CA ALA A 34 -16.29 5.82 -0.17
C ALA A 34 -16.90 5.38 1.16
N ASN A 35 -17.05 6.30 2.12
CA ASN A 35 -17.66 5.98 3.42
C ASN A 35 -19.12 5.53 3.29
N ARG A 36 -19.91 6.15 2.39
CA ARG A 36 -21.29 5.72 2.10
C ARG A 36 -21.38 4.28 1.58
N GLN A 37 -20.33 3.80 0.94
CA GLN A 37 -20.25 2.46 0.36
C GLN A 37 -19.45 1.48 1.24
N GLY A 38 -18.93 1.92 2.39
CA GLY A 38 -18.08 1.09 3.25
C GLY A 38 -16.71 0.76 2.65
N ILE A 39 -16.22 1.57 1.72
CA ILE A 39 -14.97 1.35 1.00
C ILE A 39 -13.80 2.03 1.73
N ASP A 40 -12.69 1.30 1.93
CA ASP A 40 -11.42 1.92 2.32
C ASP A 40 -10.73 2.54 1.11
N ARG A 41 -10.49 3.85 1.17
CA ARG A 41 -9.90 4.61 0.07
C ARG A 41 -8.51 4.12 -0.32
N SER A 42 -7.72 3.64 0.64
CA SER A 42 -6.36 3.19 0.35
C SER A 42 -6.40 1.87 -0.40
N ALA A 43 -7.26 0.94 0.02
CA ALA A 43 -7.50 -0.31 -0.69
C ALA A 43 -8.03 -0.08 -2.10
N ASP A 44 -9.02 0.81 -2.26
CA ASP A 44 -9.61 1.16 -3.56
C ASP A 44 -8.57 1.75 -4.54
N LEU A 45 -7.70 2.65 -4.07
CA LEU A 45 -6.60 3.18 -4.89
C LEU A 45 -5.59 2.10 -5.28
N VAL A 46 -5.27 1.18 -4.37
CA VAL A 46 -4.37 0.05 -4.68
C VAL A 46 -5.00 -0.86 -5.73
N ASP A 47 -6.29 -1.17 -5.58
CA ASP A 47 -7.02 -2.02 -6.53
C ASP A 47 -7.11 -1.36 -7.90
N HIS A 48 -7.36 -0.04 -7.95
CA HIS A 48 -7.31 0.71 -9.20
C HIS A 48 -5.95 0.61 -9.90
N VAL A 49 -4.84 0.73 -9.15
CA VAL A 49 -3.49 0.58 -9.72
C VAL A 49 -3.27 -0.84 -10.26
N ARG A 50 -3.71 -1.88 -9.53
CA ARG A 50 -3.62 -3.27 -10.01
C ARG A 50 -4.38 -3.46 -11.32
N ASP A 51 -5.62 -2.97 -11.37
CA ASP A 51 -6.47 -3.13 -12.55
C ASP A 51 -5.93 -2.35 -13.75
N PHE A 52 -5.34 -1.17 -13.52
CA PHE A 52 -4.66 -0.40 -14.56
C PHE A 52 -3.46 -1.16 -15.14
N LEU A 53 -2.58 -1.71 -14.29
CA LEU A 53 -1.42 -2.51 -14.72
C LEU A 53 -1.84 -3.78 -15.46
N ARG A 54 -2.91 -4.46 -15.03
CA ARG A 54 -3.43 -5.63 -15.75
C ARG A 54 -3.98 -5.29 -17.14
N GLN A 55 -4.54 -4.10 -17.31
CA GLN A 55 -5.15 -3.67 -18.56
C GLN A 55 -4.15 -3.07 -19.55
N HIS A 56 -3.11 -2.42 -19.05
CA HIS A 56 -2.22 -1.59 -19.86
C HIS A 56 -0.74 -1.92 -19.71
N GLY A 57 -0.38 -2.77 -18.76
CA GLY A 57 1.00 -3.08 -18.45
C GLY A 57 1.67 -3.92 -19.52
N ASP A 58 2.95 -3.66 -19.75
CA ASP A 58 3.83 -4.52 -20.53
C ASP A 58 4.34 -5.74 -19.72
N GLU A 59 5.16 -6.59 -20.34
CA GLU A 59 5.68 -7.80 -19.69
C GLU A 59 6.45 -7.49 -18.39
N HIS A 60 7.20 -6.39 -18.37
CA HIS A 60 7.98 -5.98 -17.21
C HIS A 60 7.06 -5.47 -16.10
N GLU A 61 6.09 -4.61 -16.43
CA GLU A 61 5.15 -4.04 -15.47
C GLU A 61 4.23 -5.10 -14.84
N LEU A 62 3.85 -6.12 -15.62
CA LEU A 62 3.10 -7.27 -15.11
C LEU A 62 3.95 -8.17 -14.19
N ALA A 63 5.24 -8.35 -14.49
CA ALA A 63 6.17 -9.08 -13.62
C ALA A 63 6.36 -8.36 -12.27
N GLU A 64 6.51 -7.03 -12.30
CA GLU A 64 6.59 -6.18 -11.10
C GLU A 64 5.31 -6.24 -10.27
N LEU A 65 4.13 -6.23 -10.93
CA LEU A 65 2.85 -6.43 -10.24
C LEU A 65 2.81 -7.78 -9.51
N ALA A 66 3.23 -8.86 -10.18
CA ALA A 66 3.24 -10.20 -9.59
C ALA A 66 4.20 -10.29 -8.38
N ALA A 67 5.40 -9.71 -8.49
CA ALA A 67 6.37 -9.64 -7.39
C ALA A 67 5.80 -8.86 -6.19
N ALA A 68 5.18 -7.71 -6.44
CA ALA A 68 4.56 -6.89 -5.40
C ALA A 68 3.39 -7.61 -4.70
N GLU A 69 2.58 -8.38 -5.44
CA GLU A 69 1.49 -9.18 -4.86
C GLU A 69 2.03 -10.32 -3.99
N GLN A 70 3.12 -10.99 -4.40
CA GLN A 70 3.78 -12.02 -3.60
C GLN A 70 4.32 -11.44 -2.28
N GLU A 71 5.05 -10.32 -2.34
CA GLU A 71 5.60 -9.68 -1.14
C GLU A 71 4.50 -9.26 -0.15
N LEU A 72 3.39 -8.71 -0.66
CA LEU A 72 2.23 -8.35 0.16
C LEU A 72 1.58 -9.58 0.82
N ALA A 73 1.48 -10.70 0.10
CA ALA A 73 0.97 -11.96 0.64
C ALA A 73 1.87 -12.49 1.77
N GLU A 74 3.19 -12.50 1.56
CA GLU A 74 4.17 -12.91 2.57
C GLU A 74 4.14 -12.02 3.81
N ARG A 75 4.01 -10.70 3.64
CA ARG A 75 3.85 -9.76 4.77
C ARG A 75 2.57 -10.02 5.55
N ARG A 76 1.45 -10.30 4.87
CA ARG A 76 0.18 -10.66 5.53
C ARG A 76 0.30 -11.99 6.28
N ALA A 77 0.96 -12.98 5.69
CA ALA A 77 1.25 -14.26 6.34
C ALA A 77 2.10 -14.06 7.61
N ARG A 78 3.14 -13.21 7.55
CA ARG A 78 3.98 -12.87 8.71
C ARG A 78 3.22 -12.11 9.81
N LYS A 79 2.33 -11.18 9.45
CA LYS A 79 1.50 -10.43 10.43
C LYS A 79 0.34 -11.25 11.02
N GLY A 80 0.00 -12.40 10.43
CA GLY A 80 -1.06 -13.32 10.89
C GLY A 80 -0.77 -14.11 12.16
N GLY A 81 0.39 -13.93 12.79
CA GLY A 81 0.82 -14.67 13.99
C GLY A 81 0.64 -13.97 15.34
N ARG A 82 -0.09 -12.84 15.45
CA ARG A 82 -0.34 -12.24 16.77
C ARG A 82 -1.70 -12.70 17.32
N PRO A 83 -1.76 -13.68 18.24
CA PRO A 83 -3.00 -13.98 18.94
C PRO A 83 -3.49 -12.72 19.65
N ARG A 84 -4.79 -12.46 19.52
CA ARG A 84 -5.50 -11.38 20.20
C ARG A 84 -5.32 -11.60 21.69
N LYS A 85 -4.72 -10.65 22.42
CA LYS A 85 -4.70 -10.71 23.89
C LYS A 85 -6.15 -10.74 24.35
N GLU A 86 -6.57 -11.86 24.94
CA GLU A 86 -7.83 -11.93 25.68
C GLU A 86 -7.76 -10.89 26.81
N PRO A 87 -8.86 -10.17 27.07
CA PRO A 87 -8.92 -9.27 28.21
C PRO A 87 -8.84 -10.10 29.49
N THR A 88 -7.75 -9.96 30.24
CA THR A 88 -7.67 -10.49 31.60
C THR A 88 -8.73 -9.78 32.45
N ALA A 89 -9.69 -10.54 32.96
CA ALA A 89 -10.66 -10.11 33.97
C ALA A 89 -10.05 -10.17 35.37
#